data_AF-I0GXJ0-F1
#
_entry.id   AF-I0GXJ0-F1
#
_cell.length_a   1.000
_cell.length_b   1.000
_cell.length_c   1.000
_cell.angle_alpha   90.00
_cell.angle_beta   90.00
_cell.angle_gamma   90.00
#
_symmetry.space_group_name_H-M   'P 1'
#
loop_
_entity.id
_entity.type
_entity.pdbx_description
1 polymer ?
#
loop_
_entity_poly.entity_id
_entity_poly.type
_entity_poly.pdbx_seq_one_letter_code
_entity_poly.pdbx_strand_id
1 'polypeptide(L)'
;MTSLSEVAGLLTALQTLESLPPLERVRAARALSDRAKTALAAVGDAAVVEALSGSSYTAVASELGVSVATVNKAVTRHNARTKE
;
A
#
# COMPACT_ATOMS: atom_id res chain seq x y z
N MET A 1 -8.60 -0.91 -8.37
CA MET A 1 -7.21 -0.82 -8.90
C MET A 1 -6.49 0.30 -8.17
N THR A 2 -5.65 -0.02 -7.18
CA THR A 2 -4.75 0.97 -6.56
C THR A 2 -3.64 1.25 -7.56
N SER A 3 -3.85 2.25 -8.40
CA SER A 3 -2.97 2.50 -9.54
C SER A 3 -1.83 3.44 -9.14
N LEU A 4 -0.74 3.45 -9.92
CA LEU A 4 0.35 4.43 -9.80
C LEU A 4 -0.15 5.89 -9.71
N SER A 5 -1.37 6.18 -10.15
CA SER A 5 -2.04 7.47 -9.96
C SER A 5 -2.23 7.87 -8.49
N GLU A 6 -2.49 6.92 -7.58
CA GLU A 6 -2.62 7.23 -6.16
C GLU A 6 -1.28 7.65 -5.56
N VAL A 7 -0.20 6.99 -5.97
CA VAL A 7 1.17 7.35 -5.56
C VAL A 7 1.56 8.73 -6.10
N ALA A 8 1.21 9.03 -7.35
CA ALA A 8 1.39 10.37 -7.92
C ALA A 8 0.60 11.44 -7.15
N GLY A 9 -0.64 11.13 -6.74
CA GLY A 9 -1.45 12.01 -5.90
C GLY A 9 -0.83 12.28 -4.52
N LEU A 10 -0.12 11.31 -3.94
CA LEU A 10 0.61 11.49 -2.68
C LEU A 10 1.80 12.45 -2.85
N LEU A 11 2.52 12.40 -3.99
CA LEU A 11 3.63 13.32 -4.28
C LEU A 11 3.14 14.77 -4.40
N THR A 12 2.03 14.99 -5.11
CA THR A 12 1.40 16.31 -5.18
C THR A 12 0.97 16.80 -3.80
N ALA A 13 0.38 15.92 -2.97
CA ALA A 13 -0.01 16.26 -1.61
C ALA A 13 1.19 16.61 -0.72
N LEU A 14 2.33 15.95 -0.89
CA LEU A 14 3.58 16.31 -0.19
C LEU A 14 4.03 17.74 -0.52
N GLN A 15 4.00 18.14 -1.79
CA GLN A 15 4.35 19.50 -2.21
C GLN A 15 3.42 20.55 -1.57
N THR A 16 2.12 20.24 -1.44
CA THR A 16 1.17 21.16 -0.79
C THR A 16 1.41 21.34 0.71
N LEU A 17 2.11 20.43 1.39
CA LEU A 17 2.40 20.60 2.82
C LEU A 17 3.36 21.76 3.09
N GLU A 18 4.28 22.03 2.16
CA GLU A 18 5.32 23.05 2.35
C GLU A 18 4.76 24.47 2.44
N SER A 19 3.60 24.71 1.82
CA SER A 19 2.92 26.01 1.83
C SER A 19 1.97 26.21 3.02
N LEU A 20 1.71 25.18 3.82
CA LEU A 20 0.79 25.27 4.96
C LEU A 20 1.43 25.89 6.21
N PRO A 21 0.66 26.61 7.05
CA PRO A 21 1.08 27.03 8.38
C PRO A 21 1.50 25.85 9.28
N PRO A 22 2.37 26.03 10.29
CA PRO A 22 2.99 24.92 11.02
C PRO A 22 2.01 23.91 11.64
N LEU A 23 0.94 24.37 12.31
CA LEU A 23 -0.01 23.46 12.97
C LEU A 23 -0.89 22.70 11.96
N GLU A 24 -1.30 23.35 10.87
CA GLU A 24 -2.06 22.73 9.80
C GLU A 24 -1.21 21.72 9.04
N ARG A 25 0.06 22.05 8.78
CA ARG A 25 1.04 21.17 8.18
C ARG A 25 1.19 19.86 8.95
N VAL A 26 1.28 19.91 10.28
CA VAL A 26 1.38 18.69 11.11
C VAL A 26 0.12 17.83 11.00
N ARG A 27 -1.07 18.42 11.03
CA ARG A 27 -2.33 17.69 10.88
C ARG A 27 -2.43 17.03 9.50
N ALA A 28 -2.14 17.80 8.45
CA ALA A 28 -2.18 17.33 7.07
C ALA A 28 -1.11 16.25 6.82
N ALA A 29 0.11 16.39 7.37
CA ALA A 29 1.16 15.39 7.26
C ALA A 29 0.78 14.05 7.92
N ARG A 30 0.10 14.08 9.07
CA ARG A 30 -0.42 12.86 9.71
C ARG A 30 -1.46 12.16 8.83
N ALA A 31 -2.46 12.90 8.36
CA ALA A 31 -3.48 12.37 7.47
C ALA A 31 -2.87 11.79 6.17
N LEU A 32 -1.88 12.47 5.60
CA LEU A 32 -1.17 12.01 4.42
C LEU A 32 -0.35 10.75 4.69
N SER A 33 0.31 10.66 5.85
CA SER A 33 1.07 9.47 6.26
C SER A 33 0.17 8.23 6.31
N ASP A 34 -1.01 8.35 6.90
CA ASP A 34 -1.94 7.21 7.02
C ASP A 34 -2.54 6.81 5.66
N ARG A 35 -2.83 7.79 4.80
CA ARG A 35 -3.23 7.53 3.41
C ARG A 35 -2.10 6.85 2.63
N ALA A 36 -0.86 7.32 2.77
CA ALA A 36 0.30 6.76 2.09
C ALA A 36 0.57 5.30 2.52
N LYS A 37 0.50 5.01 3.83
CA LYS A 37 0.60 3.63 4.34
C LYS A 37 -0.45 2.72 3.72
N THR A 38 -1.69 3.20 3.61
CA THR A 38 -2.81 2.43 3.05
C THR A 38 -2.59 2.16 1.56
N ALA A 39 -2.21 3.17 0.78
CA ALA A 39 -1.94 3.04 -0.65
C ALA A 39 -0.75 2.08 -0.92
N LEU A 40 0.36 2.26 -0.20
CA LEU A 40 1.54 1.39 -0.34
C LEU A 40 1.23 -0.06 0.08
N ALA A 41 0.44 -0.26 1.14
CA ALA A 41 0.01 -1.59 1.54
C ALA A 41 -0.85 -2.26 0.46
N ALA A 42 -1.72 -1.51 -0.23
CA ALA A 42 -2.52 -2.06 -1.32
C ALA A 42 -1.66 -2.42 -2.56
N VAL A 43 -0.64 -1.61 -2.88
CA VAL A 43 0.36 -1.94 -3.92
C VAL A 43 1.11 -3.22 -3.55
N GLY A 44 1.60 -3.33 -2.31
CA GLY A 44 2.30 -4.53 -1.83
C GLY A 44 1.41 -5.78 -1.87
N ASP A 45 0.16 -5.67 -1.42
CA ASP A 45 -0.80 -6.77 -1.45
C ASP A 45 -1.09 -7.23 -2.90
N ALA A 46 -1.18 -6.29 -3.86
CA ALA A 46 -1.35 -6.62 -5.28
C ALA A 46 -0.13 -7.33 -5.87
N ALA A 47 1.09 -6.85 -5.57
CA ALA A 47 2.32 -7.49 -6.01
C ALA A 47 2.47 -8.92 -5.46
N VAL A 48 2.02 -9.17 -4.22
CA VAL A 48 1.96 -10.53 -3.66
C VAL A 48 1.01 -11.43 -4.47
N VAL A 49 -0.16 -10.95 -4.85
CA VAL A 49 -1.11 -11.70 -5.70
C VAL A 49 -0.51 -11.98 -7.07
N GLU A 50 0.18 -11.01 -7.67
CA GLU A 50 0.87 -11.18 -8.96
C GLU A 50 1.98 -12.24 -8.87
N ALA A 51 2.81 -12.21 -7.82
CA ALA A 51 3.85 -13.22 -7.59
C ALA A 51 3.29 -14.64 -7.46
N LEU A 52 2.11 -14.79 -6.84
CA LEU A 52 1.43 -16.09 -6.70
C LEU A 52 0.89 -16.66 -8.03
N SER A 53 0.86 -15.89 -9.11
CA SER A 53 0.45 -16.41 -10.43
C SER A 53 1.45 -17.42 -11.00
N GLY A 54 2.72 -17.33 -10.60
CA GLY A 54 3.81 -18.20 -11.07
C GLY A 54 4.53 -18.96 -9.94
N SER A 55 4.08 -18.85 -8.70
CA SER A 55 4.75 -19.43 -7.53
C SER A 55 3.77 -19.86 -6.45
N SER A 56 4.21 -20.76 -5.57
CA SER A 56 3.39 -21.19 -4.44
C SER A 56 3.46 -20.21 -3.26
N TYR A 57 2.48 -20.28 -2.37
CA TYR A 57 2.46 -19.49 -1.13
C TYR A 57 3.73 -19.66 -0.29
N THR A 58 4.28 -20.88 -0.22
CA THR A 58 5.50 -21.16 0.55
C THR A 58 6.74 -20.56 -0.10
N ALA A 59 6.81 -20.58 -1.44
CA ALA A 59 7.92 -19.98 -2.18
C ALA A 59 7.95 -18.46 -2.00
N VAL A 60 6.80 -17.80 -2.22
CA VAL A 60 6.66 -16.34 -2.02
C VAL A 60 6.93 -15.94 -0.57
N ALA A 61 6.42 -16.71 0.40
CA ALA A 61 6.68 -16.45 1.82
C ALA A 61 8.18 -16.53 2.16
N SER A 62 8.87 -17.56 1.64
CA SER A 62 10.31 -17.74 1.85
C SER A 62 11.13 -16.63 1.21
N GLU A 63 10.82 -16.23 -0.02
CA GLU A 63 11.55 -15.18 -0.74
C GLU A 63 11.40 -13.81 -0.06
N LEU A 64 10.20 -13.49 0.42
CA LEU A 64 9.92 -12.25 1.14
C LEU A 64 10.38 -12.27 2.61
N GLY A 65 10.84 -13.42 3.13
CA GLY A 65 11.22 -13.57 4.54
C GLY A 65 10.05 -13.41 5.52
N VAL A 66 8.84 -13.79 5.11
CA VAL A 66 7.61 -13.67 5.93
C VAL A 66 6.92 -15.02 6.11
N SER A 67 5.92 -15.08 7.00
CA SER A 67 5.10 -16.28 7.16
C SER A 67 4.11 -16.48 6.00
N VAL A 68 3.74 -17.72 5.71
CA VAL A 68 2.65 -18.05 4.76
C VAL A 68 1.33 -17.39 5.17
N ALA A 69 1.06 -17.26 6.47
CA ALA A 69 -0.12 -16.56 6.97
C ALA A 69 -0.11 -15.06 6.60
N THR A 70 1.07 -14.43 6.56
CA THR A 70 1.22 -13.04 6.10
C THR A 70 0.86 -12.91 4.63
N VAL A 71 1.34 -13.84 3.79
CA VAL A 71 1.00 -13.90 2.35
C VAL A 71 -0.51 -14.07 2.17
N ASN A 72 -1.13 -15.02 2.88
CA ASN A 72 -2.58 -15.24 2.80
C ASN A 72 -3.39 -14.00 3.24
N LYS A 73 -2.96 -13.30 4.29
CA LYS A 73 -3.58 -12.03 4.70
C LYS A 73 -3.49 -10.96 3.60
N ALA A 74 -2.36 -10.86 2.90
CA ALA A 74 -2.19 -9.92 1.79
C ALA A 74 -3.18 -10.22 0.65
N VAL A 75 -3.29 -11.49 0.24
CA VAL A 75 -4.25 -11.94 -0.77
C VAL A 75 -5.70 -11.65 -0.34
N THR A 76 -6.04 -11.96 0.91
CA THR A 76 -7.39 -11.71 1.45
C THR A 76 -7.73 -10.22 1.40
N ARG A 77 -6.82 -9.34 1.84
CA ARG A 77 -7.02 -7.88 1.77
C ARG A 77 -7.12 -7.38 0.34
N HIS A 78 -6.30 -7.89 -0.58
CA HIS A 78 -6.39 -7.53 -1.99
C HIS A 78 -7.76 -7.88 -2.56
N ASN A 79 -8.21 -9.12 -2.37
CA ASN A 79 -9.51 -9.60 -2.85
C ASN A 79 -10.68 -8.81 -2.26
N ALA A 80 -10.61 -8.43 -0.97
CA ALA A 80 -11.63 -7.59 -0.35
C ALA A 80 -11.75 -6.23 -1.05
N ARG A 81 -10.62 -5.62 -1.45
CA ARG A 81 -10.61 -4.31 -2.16
C ARG A 81 -11.01 -4.37 -3.62
N THR A 82 -10.92 -5.53 -4.28
CA THR A 82 -11.16 -5.67 -5.73
C THR A 82 -12.48 -6.35 -6.08
N LYS A 83 -13.15 -6.97 -5.10
CA LYS A 83 -14.48 -7.57 -5.26
C LYS A 83 -15.63 -6.61 -4.93
N GLU A 84 -15.34 -5.44 -4.38
CA GLU A 84 -16.24 -4.28 -4.32
C GLU A 84 -16.23 -3.52 -5.67
#